data_AF-A0AAJ4A4G5-F1
#
_entry.id   AF-A0AAJ4A4G5-F1
#
_cell.length_a   1.000
_cell.length_b   1.000
_cell.length_c   1.000
_cell.angle_alpha   90.00
_cell.angle_beta   90.00
_cell.angle_gamma   90.00
#
_symmetry.space_group_name_H-M   'P 1'
#
loop_
_entity.id
_entity.type
_entity.pdbx_description
1 polymer ?
#
loop_
_entity_poly.entity_id
_entity_poly.type
_entity_poly.pdbx_seq_one_letter_code
_entity_poly.pdbx_strand_id
1 'polypeptide(L)'
;MILEFSFNYLSSSLIYEKIILNTLELFSLESKIVKDGDNLFLYVKSDDSDELESFANRLSLELPHSIFLYNTDVKIVDEMPQESSALPLISKFPMAFCPKCLREVMDESNENYYNIFHECEVCGYSVEGEKKSYKDDFVNLAKSISSGLVVEVNTFYSKYFVGQLGKKCNEVDFDIISYDLATTAHYTNATNSEMAALGAIEKPFVKLKTNIKFKIDFEDIADELIRFKLPDDLVLHFLLSELNKLGINLIFITKEKLPLDVKFDLAEYEKELEPIEVVVGDNHIAIVRGEKGLPYQDLASNNNNLIPHIGAFFSVIKEHSLFDKTVAGVNISKEYHNNILVYCKKFGTIEYLSFAFKFDSVKDVFDSIMSSNESGEKLVENFKNKFLQHFEAISAITFNEEEFNVYKLWGIVCIVLGYSKDRNLLASAKVLEDSASSFLGTKGPRIDYKLKRVDSKVYLDPLMTIRTAMSFKLAGVDRLTLSYGVIESFVEFVSSQLDDIKEEMKSDAVVVTGSLLQNRHLFSKLSKEVSVNHKLYFNKELPVDGKNILYGGNELF
;
A
#
# COMPACT_ATOMS: atom_id res chain seq x y z
N MET A 1 5.83 -14.85 -39.73
CA MET A 1 6.55 -14.46 -38.50
C MET A 1 5.63 -14.67 -37.30
N ILE A 2 6.16 -15.02 -36.12
CA ILE A 2 5.36 -15.17 -34.90
C ILE A 2 5.93 -14.27 -33.81
N LEU A 3 5.09 -13.44 -33.21
CA LEU A 3 5.42 -12.65 -32.02
C LEU A 3 4.82 -13.30 -30.78
N GLU A 4 5.64 -13.48 -29.76
CA GLU A 4 5.22 -13.82 -28.40
C GLU A 4 5.29 -12.57 -27.53
N PHE A 5 4.15 -12.14 -27.00
CA PHE A 5 4.05 -11.16 -25.94
C PHE A 5 3.93 -11.90 -24.61
N SER A 6 4.78 -11.56 -23.64
CA SER A 6 4.77 -12.13 -22.29
C SER A 6 4.37 -11.06 -21.28
N PHE A 7 3.46 -11.38 -20.37
CA PHE A 7 3.02 -10.51 -19.28
C PHE A 7 3.11 -11.29 -17.96
N ASN A 8 3.87 -10.79 -16.99
CA ASN A 8 3.81 -11.28 -15.61
C ASN A 8 2.73 -10.47 -14.87
N TYR A 9 1.53 -11.05 -14.78
CA TYR A 9 0.32 -10.40 -14.30
C TYR A 9 -0.29 -11.20 -13.15
N LEU A 10 -0.18 -10.66 -11.92
CA LEU A 10 -0.52 -11.37 -10.70
C LEU A 10 -2.03 -11.42 -10.40
N SER A 11 -2.84 -10.66 -11.12
CA SER A 11 -4.27 -10.54 -10.81
C SER A 11 -5.12 -11.62 -11.48
N SER A 12 -6.16 -12.05 -10.77
CA SER A 12 -7.21 -12.95 -11.26
C SER A 12 -8.35 -12.22 -11.99
N SER A 13 -8.29 -10.90 -12.14
CA SER A 13 -9.35 -10.05 -12.74
C SER A 13 -9.62 -10.26 -14.24
N LEU A 14 -8.69 -10.88 -14.95
CA LEU A 14 -8.70 -11.12 -16.40
C LEU A 14 -8.71 -9.84 -17.26
N ILE A 15 -8.31 -8.68 -16.72
CA ILE A 15 -8.32 -7.41 -17.45
C ILE A 15 -7.47 -7.50 -18.72
N TYR A 16 -6.25 -8.01 -18.62
CA TYR A 16 -5.32 -8.10 -19.74
C TYR A 16 -5.82 -9.09 -20.79
N GLU A 17 -6.29 -10.27 -20.35
CA GLU A 17 -6.85 -11.28 -21.23
C GLU A 17 -8.03 -10.73 -22.05
N LYS A 18 -8.94 -10.00 -21.43
CA LYS A 18 -10.10 -9.38 -22.10
C LYS A 18 -9.68 -8.28 -23.09
N ILE A 19 -8.74 -7.40 -22.71
CA ILE A 19 -8.24 -6.36 -23.62
C ILE A 19 -7.55 -6.98 -24.84
N ILE A 20 -6.75 -8.02 -24.63
CA ILE A 20 -6.09 -8.76 -25.71
C ILE A 20 -7.13 -9.34 -26.66
N LEU A 21 -8.17 -10.02 -26.15
CA LEU A 21 -9.23 -10.59 -26.99
C LEU A 21 -9.98 -9.51 -27.79
N ASN A 22 -10.39 -8.42 -27.16
CA ASN A 22 -11.03 -7.30 -27.85
C ASN A 22 -10.16 -6.72 -28.96
N THR A 23 -8.85 -6.64 -28.72
CA THR A 23 -7.90 -6.13 -29.70
C THR A 23 -7.79 -7.13 -30.86
N LEU A 24 -7.67 -8.43 -30.57
CA LEU A 24 -7.63 -9.48 -31.59
C LEU A 24 -8.88 -9.50 -32.46
N GLU A 25 -10.07 -9.24 -31.93
CA GLU A 25 -11.30 -9.18 -32.74
C GLU A 25 -11.27 -8.11 -33.85
N LEU A 26 -10.42 -7.08 -33.71
CA LEU A 26 -10.23 -6.05 -34.74
C LEU A 26 -9.29 -6.50 -35.87
N PHE A 27 -8.58 -7.62 -35.69
CA PHE A 27 -7.57 -8.13 -36.61
C PHE A 27 -7.88 -9.58 -37.01
N SER A 28 -7.77 -9.92 -38.29
CA SER A 28 -7.96 -11.31 -38.75
C SER A 28 -6.67 -12.14 -38.64
N LEU A 29 -6.03 -12.12 -37.47
CA LEU A 29 -4.73 -12.75 -37.23
C LEU A 29 -4.84 -14.14 -36.59
N GLU A 30 -3.98 -15.07 -37.00
CA GLU A 30 -3.81 -16.35 -36.31
C GLU A 30 -3.18 -16.08 -34.94
N SER A 31 -3.86 -16.46 -33.85
CA SER A 31 -3.41 -16.16 -32.49
C SER A 31 -3.71 -17.25 -31.48
N LYS A 32 -2.93 -17.30 -30.40
CA LYS A 32 -3.17 -18.19 -29.24
C LYS A 32 -2.79 -17.48 -27.94
N ILE A 33 -3.59 -17.72 -26.90
CA ILE A 33 -3.31 -17.27 -25.54
C ILE A 33 -2.97 -18.49 -24.68
N VAL A 34 -1.91 -18.39 -23.88
CA VAL A 34 -1.47 -19.44 -22.95
C VAL A 34 -1.24 -18.79 -21.58
N LYS A 35 -1.78 -19.37 -20.52
CA LYS A 35 -1.55 -18.96 -19.13
C LYS A 35 -0.80 -20.05 -18.38
N ASP A 36 0.30 -19.69 -17.73
CA ASP A 36 1.10 -20.56 -16.87
C ASP A 36 1.38 -19.84 -15.54
N GLY A 37 0.63 -20.22 -14.51
CA GLY A 37 0.62 -19.52 -13.22
C GLY A 37 0.25 -18.05 -13.40
N ASP A 38 1.16 -17.17 -12.97
CA ASP A 38 1.01 -15.71 -13.08
C ASP A 38 1.52 -15.13 -14.42
N ASN A 39 1.96 -15.98 -15.35
CA ASN A 39 2.42 -15.54 -16.66
C ASN A 39 1.32 -15.74 -17.70
N LEU A 40 1.06 -14.69 -18.46
CA LEU A 40 0.18 -14.67 -19.61
C LEU A 40 1.00 -14.49 -20.87
N PHE A 41 0.80 -15.36 -21.85
CA PHE A 41 1.47 -15.32 -23.14
C PHE A 41 0.46 -15.17 -24.25
N LEU A 42 0.71 -14.24 -25.17
CA LEU A 42 -0.04 -14.07 -26.40
C LEU A 42 0.90 -14.33 -27.58
N TYR A 43 0.51 -15.26 -28.45
CA TYR A 43 1.21 -15.57 -29.69
C TYR A 43 0.37 -15.06 -30.85
N VAL A 44 0.98 -14.29 -31.75
CA VAL A 44 0.32 -13.76 -32.94
C VAL A 44 1.18 -14.03 -34.16
N LYS A 45 0.56 -14.56 -35.22
CA LYS A 45 1.23 -14.96 -36.44
C LYS A 45 0.62 -14.25 -37.64
N SER A 46 1.49 -13.66 -38.47
CA SER A 46 1.18 -13.21 -39.82
C SER A 46 2.41 -13.39 -40.71
N ASP A 47 2.17 -13.54 -42.00
CA ASP A 47 3.22 -13.48 -43.03
C ASP A 47 3.51 -12.02 -43.44
N ASP A 48 2.66 -11.07 -43.06
CA ASP A 48 2.85 -9.63 -43.25
C ASP A 48 3.38 -8.98 -41.96
N SER A 49 4.55 -8.34 -42.05
CA SER A 49 5.14 -7.61 -40.92
C SER A 49 4.34 -6.37 -40.53
N ASP A 50 3.70 -5.71 -41.48
CA ASP A 50 3.00 -4.45 -41.26
C ASP A 50 1.69 -4.68 -40.48
N GLU A 51 1.05 -5.84 -40.67
CA GLU A 51 -0.09 -6.27 -39.87
C GLU A 51 0.30 -6.53 -38.41
N LEU A 52 1.43 -7.19 -38.18
CA LEU A 52 1.94 -7.47 -36.82
C LEU A 52 2.35 -6.18 -36.10
N GLU A 53 2.99 -5.25 -36.81
CA GLU A 53 3.31 -3.93 -36.26
C GLU A 53 2.04 -3.14 -35.93
N SER A 54 1.05 -3.13 -36.83
CA SER A 54 -0.23 -2.46 -36.61
C SER A 54 -0.98 -3.03 -35.40
N PHE A 55 -0.97 -4.36 -35.25
CA PHE A 55 -1.54 -5.03 -34.09
C PHE A 55 -0.81 -4.65 -32.80
N ALA A 56 0.53 -4.73 -32.78
CA ALA A 56 1.34 -4.40 -31.61
C ALA A 56 1.13 -2.95 -31.16
N ASN A 57 1.11 -2.01 -32.11
CA ASN A 57 0.82 -0.61 -31.86
C ASN A 57 -0.58 -0.41 -31.29
N ARG A 58 -1.60 -1.10 -31.83
CA ARG A 58 -2.96 -1.00 -31.29
C ARG A 58 -3.04 -1.58 -29.88
N LEU A 59 -2.47 -2.77 -29.65
CA LEU A 59 -2.47 -3.42 -28.34
C LEU A 59 -1.79 -2.54 -27.28
N SER A 60 -0.66 -1.91 -27.62
CA SER A 60 0.05 -1.00 -26.72
C SER A 60 -0.76 0.23 -26.32
N LEU A 61 -1.71 0.69 -27.14
CA LEU A 61 -2.59 1.81 -26.82
C LEU A 61 -3.77 1.40 -25.93
N GLU A 62 -4.16 0.12 -25.97
CA GLU A 62 -5.31 -0.40 -25.22
C GLU A 62 -4.90 -1.00 -23.87
N LEU A 63 -3.67 -1.50 -23.72
CA LEU A 63 -3.17 -2.07 -22.47
C LEU A 63 -2.80 -0.97 -21.46
N PRO A 64 -3.53 -0.82 -20.34
CA PRO A 64 -3.17 0.11 -19.29
C PRO A 64 -2.10 -0.50 -18.39
N HIS A 65 -1.29 0.34 -17.74
CA HIS A 65 -0.49 -0.11 -16.60
C HIS A 65 -1.40 -0.62 -15.46
N SER A 66 -0.91 -1.54 -14.65
CA SER A 66 -1.63 -2.12 -13.51
C SER A 66 -0.67 -2.33 -12.34
N ILE A 67 -1.15 -2.18 -11.10
CA ILE A 67 -0.35 -2.49 -9.91
C ILE A 67 0.01 -3.99 -9.81
N PHE A 68 -0.64 -4.84 -10.61
CA PHE A 68 -0.38 -6.28 -10.67
C PHE A 68 0.51 -6.69 -11.85
N LEU A 69 0.92 -5.75 -12.71
CA LEU A 69 1.81 -6.01 -13.84
C LEU A 69 3.27 -5.77 -13.43
N TYR A 70 4.04 -6.84 -13.33
CA TYR A 70 5.44 -6.79 -12.87
C TYR A 70 6.44 -6.73 -14.01
N ASN A 71 6.16 -7.42 -15.12
CA ASN A 71 7.06 -7.44 -16.26
C ASN A 71 6.30 -7.66 -17.57
N THR A 72 6.83 -7.09 -18.65
CA THR A 72 6.38 -7.34 -20.02
C THR A 72 7.57 -7.59 -20.93
N ASP A 73 7.42 -8.49 -21.90
CA ASP A 73 8.44 -8.77 -22.89
C ASP A 73 7.80 -9.09 -24.25
N VAL A 74 8.52 -8.85 -25.34
CA VAL A 74 8.08 -9.20 -26.69
C VAL A 74 9.27 -9.77 -27.46
N LYS A 75 9.08 -10.97 -28.03
CA LYS A 75 10.13 -11.64 -28.79
C LYS A 75 9.56 -12.37 -30.01
N ILE A 76 10.43 -12.64 -30.97
CA ILE A 76 10.11 -13.49 -32.13
C ILE A 76 10.35 -14.95 -31.74
N VAL A 77 9.42 -15.82 -32.11
CA VAL A 77 9.52 -17.28 -31.87
C VAL A 77 9.29 -18.06 -33.17
N ASP A 78 9.78 -19.29 -33.21
CA ASP A 78 9.75 -20.13 -34.41
C ASP A 78 8.44 -20.92 -34.56
N GLU A 79 7.77 -21.26 -33.45
CA GLU A 79 6.61 -22.16 -33.42
C GLU A 79 5.46 -21.59 -32.59
N MET A 80 4.22 -21.84 -33.04
CA MET A 80 3.02 -21.59 -32.25
C MET A 80 2.85 -22.69 -31.19
N PRO A 81 2.37 -22.38 -29.98
CA PRO A 81 2.09 -23.42 -28.98
C PRO A 81 1.00 -24.37 -29.50
N GLN A 82 1.05 -25.63 -29.08
CA GLN A 82 0.01 -26.60 -29.48
C GLN A 82 -1.32 -26.32 -28.75
N GLU A 83 -1.24 -26.04 -27.46
CA GLU A 83 -2.39 -25.80 -26.59
C GLU A 83 -2.72 -24.30 -26.47
N SER A 84 -3.98 -24.01 -26.14
CA SER A 84 -4.47 -22.66 -25.82
C SER A 84 -5.27 -22.72 -24.52
N SER A 85 -5.12 -21.71 -23.68
CA SER A 85 -5.88 -21.61 -22.44
C SER A 85 -7.30 -21.09 -22.71
N ALA A 86 -8.31 -21.81 -22.20
CA ALA A 86 -9.65 -21.28 -22.11
C ALA A 86 -9.71 -20.26 -20.97
N LEU A 87 -10.27 -19.08 -21.22
CA LEU A 87 -10.45 -18.09 -20.15
C LEU A 87 -11.56 -18.56 -19.20
N PRO A 88 -11.34 -18.48 -17.88
CA PRO A 88 -12.39 -18.80 -16.93
C PRO A 88 -13.52 -17.77 -17.03
N LEU A 89 -14.76 -18.24 -16.87
CA LEU A 89 -15.93 -17.38 -16.76
C LEU A 89 -15.95 -16.78 -15.35
N ILE A 90 -15.51 -15.53 -15.23
CA ILE A 90 -15.50 -14.75 -13.98
C ILE A 90 -16.30 -13.47 -14.20
N SER A 91 -17.12 -13.11 -13.21
CA SER A 91 -17.84 -11.83 -13.19
C SER A 91 -16.85 -10.66 -13.20
N LYS A 92 -17.20 -9.59 -13.93
CA LYS A 92 -16.42 -8.36 -13.92
C LYS A 92 -16.34 -7.77 -12.49
N PHE A 93 -15.12 -7.48 -12.03
CA PHE A 93 -14.93 -6.74 -10.78
C PHE A 93 -15.10 -5.23 -11.02
N PRO A 94 -15.59 -4.47 -10.01
CA PRO A 94 -15.64 -3.01 -10.09
C PRO A 94 -14.25 -2.44 -10.36
N MET A 95 -14.09 -1.73 -11.48
CA MET A 95 -12.80 -1.26 -11.96
C MET A 95 -12.92 0.11 -12.63
N ALA A 96 -11.91 0.95 -12.50
CA ALA A 96 -11.90 2.24 -13.19
C ALA A 96 -11.90 2.05 -14.72
N PHE A 97 -12.30 3.09 -15.44
CA PHE A 97 -12.41 3.08 -16.91
C PHE A 97 -11.11 2.63 -17.61
N CYS A 98 -11.24 1.79 -18.63
CA CYS A 98 -10.10 1.39 -19.47
C CYS A 98 -9.79 2.49 -20.51
N PRO A 99 -8.60 2.45 -21.15
CA PRO A 99 -8.21 3.45 -22.16
C PRO A 99 -9.22 3.61 -23.31
N LYS A 100 -9.85 2.52 -23.76
CA LYS A 100 -10.91 2.55 -24.79
C LYS A 100 -12.12 3.36 -24.32
N CYS A 101 -12.75 2.94 -23.22
CA CYS A 101 -13.96 3.59 -22.70
C CYS A 101 -13.69 5.07 -22.36
N LEU A 102 -12.52 5.39 -21.80
CA LEU A 102 -12.14 6.77 -21.55
C LEU A 102 -12.09 7.61 -22.83
N ARG A 103 -11.51 7.07 -23.91
CA ARG A 103 -11.42 7.77 -25.19
C ARG A 103 -12.80 8.05 -25.79
N GLU A 104 -13.70 7.06 -25.71
CA GLU A 104 -15.07 7.17 -26.22
C GLU A 104 -15.87 8.23 -25.47
N VAL A 105 -15.78 8.28 -24.14
CA VAL A 105 -16.54 9.27 -23.36
C VAL A 105 -15.96 10.69 -23.42
N MET A 106 -14.72 10.84 -23.86
CA MET A 106 -14.04 12.12 -24.02
C MET A 106 -14.14 12.69 -25.45
N ASP A 107 -14.58 11.89 -26.42
CA ASP A 107 -14.74 12.29 -27.82
C ASP A 107 -16.10 12.94 -28.07
N GLU A 108 -16.13 14.24 -28.42
CA GLU A 108 -17.36 15.01 -28.69
C GLU A 108 -18.22 14.43 -29.82
N SER A 109 -17.61 13.65 -30.72
CA SER A 109 -18.31 13.02 -31.85
C SER A 109 -18.90 11.64 -31.50
N ASN A 110 -18.53 11.07 -30.35
CA ASN A 110 -19.00 9.77 -29.91
C ASN A 110 -20.34 9.89 -29.17
N GLU A 111 -21.22 8.91 -29.34
CA GLU A 111 -22.53 8.88 -28.65
C GLU A 111 -22.41 8.81 -27.12
N ASN A 112 -21.27 8.32 -26.61
CA ASN A 112 -20.99 8.20 -25.18
C ASN A 112 -20.32 9.44 -24.59
N TYR A 113 -20.20 10.54 -25.33
CA TYR A 113 -19.59 11.76 -24.84
C TYR A 113 -20.22 12.24 -23.52
N TYR A 114 -19.42 12.26 -22.44
CA TYR A 114 -19.85 12.57 -21.06
C TYR A 114 -20.94 11.63 -20.50
N ASN A 115 -21.03 10.39 -21.00
CA ASN A 115 -21.89 9.36 -20.42
C ASN A 115 -21.18 8.66 -19.26
N ILE A 116 -21.61 8.93 -18.03
CA ILE A 116 -21.01 8.33 -16.81
C ILE A 116 -21.27 6.84 -16.67
N PHE A 117 -22.28 6.29 -17.36
CA PHE A 117 -22.66 4.87 -17.32
C PHE A 117 -22.05 4.06 -18.46
N HIS A 118 -21.13 4.65 -19.23
CA HIS A 118 -20.44 3.92 -20.29
C HIS A 118 -19.36 3.00 -19.70
N GLU A 119 -19.43 1.72 -20.05
CA GLU A 119 -18.51 0.68 -19.60
C GLU A 119 -18.41 -0.47 -20.60
N CYS A 120 -17.48 -1.40 -20.37
CA CYS A 120 -17.30 -2.62 -21.17
C CYS A 120 -17.11 -3.85 -20.26
N GLU A 121 -16.74 -4.99 -20.82
CA GLU A 121 -16.43 -6.23 -20.10
C GLU A 121 -15.14 -6.17 -19.26
N VAL A 122 -14.27 -5.19 -19.53
CA VAL A 122 -13.00 -4.95 -18.82
C VAL A 122 -13.18 -4.03 -17.59
N CYS A 123 -13.95 -2.94 -17.73
CA CYS A 123 -13.99 -1.86 -16.75
C CYS A 123 -15.42 -1.47 -16.35
N GLY A 124 -15.54 -0.55 -15.40
CA GLY A 124 -16.81 -0.02 -14.93
C GLY A 124 -17.31 -0.74 -13.68
N TYR A 125 -18.54 -0.43 -13.31
CA TYR A 125 -19.12 -0.75 -12.01
C TYR A 125 -20.42 -1.56 -12.11
N SER A 126 -20.86 -1.89 -13.33
CA SER A 126 -22.10 -2.63 -13.59
C SER A 126 -23.35 -1.94 -13.03
N VAL A 127 -23.35 -0.60 -13.00
CA VAL A 127 -24.47 0.22 -12.55
C VAL A 127 -25.26 0.69 -13.77
N GLU A 128 -26.58 0.46 -13.76
CA GLU A 128 -27.47 0.91 -14.83
C GLU A 128 -27.83 2.40 -14.67
N GLY A 129 -27.99 3.10 -15.79
CA GLY A 129 -28.40 4.49 -15.81
C GLY A 129 -28.77 4.98 -17.20
N GLU A 130 -29.23 6.24 -17.28
CA GLU A 130 -29.64 6.85 -18.53
C GLU A 130 -28.41 7.15 -19.42
N LYS A 131 -28.38 6.57 -20.62
CA LYS A 131 -27.30 6.80 -21.59
C LYS A 131 -27.47 8.16 -22.26
N LYS A 132 -26.92 9.19 -21.64
CA LYS A 132 -26.88 10.56 -22.16
C LYS A 132 -25.60 11.27 -21.77
N SER A 133 -25.39 12.45 -22.34
CA SER A 133 -24.33 13.36 -21.93
C SER A 133 -24.71 14.09 -20.63
N TYR A 134 -23.83 14.05 -19.63
CA TYR A 134 -23.97 14.76 -18.35
C TYR A 134 -23.09 16.02 -18.27
N LYS A 135 -22.63 16.54 -19.41
CA LYS A 135 -21.66 17.65 -19.47
C LYS A 135 -22.13 18.89 -18.71
N ASP A 136 -23.37 19.32 -18.91
CA ASP A 136 -23.90 20.52 -18.25
C ASP A 136 -24.00 20.33 -16.73
N ASP A 137 -24.29 19.12 -16.26
CA ASP A 137 -24.31 18.77 -14.84
C ASP A 137 -22.92 18.98 -14.22
N PHE A 138 -21.87 18.45 -14.85
CA PHE A 138 -20.49 18.61 -14.38
C PHE A 138 -19.96 20.04 -14.50
N VAL A 139 -20.34 20.78 -15.54
CA VAL A 139 -20.00 22.21 -15.68
C VAL A 139 -20.59 23.02 -14.52
N ASN A 140 -21.85 22.75 -14.16
CA ASN A 140 -22.50 23.43 -13.04
C ASN A 140 -21.91 23.01 -11.69
N LEU A 141 -21.64 21.73 -11.51
CA LEU A 141 -21.00 21.21 -10.31
C LEU A 141 -19.59 21.81 -10.08
N ALA A 142 -18.77 21.87 -11.14
CA ALA A 142 -17.44 22.47 -11.08
C ALA A 142 -17.51 23.97 -10.75
N LYS A 143 -18.50 24.70 -11.28
CA LYS A 143 -18.75 26.10 -10.90
C LYS A 143 -19.07 26.24 -9.40
N SER A 144 -19.94 25.38 -8.85
CA SER A 144 -20.25 25.38 -7.42
C SER A 144 -19.01 25.16 -6.55
N ILE A 145 -18.17 24.18 -6.88
CA ILE A 145 -16.92 23.94 -6.17
C ILE A 145 -15.95 25.11 -6.34
N SER A 146 -15.85 25.70 -7.54
CA SER A 146 -15.01 26.87 -7.82
C SER A 146 -15.41 28.11 -7.02
N SER A 147 -16.69 28.24 -6.63
CA SER A 147 -17.17 29.30 -5.73
C SER A 147 -16.98 28.98 -4.24
N GLY A 148 -16.26 27.90 -3.92
CA GLY A 148 -15.86 27.53 -2.56
C GLY A 148 -16.79 26.56 -1.84
N LEU A 149 -17.90 26.18 -2.48
CA LEU A 149 -18.91 25.29 -1.89
C LEU A 149 -18.37 23.87 -1.69
N VAL A 150 -18.92 23.18 -0.69
CA VAL A 150 -18.72 21.74 -0.50
C VAL A 150 -19.92 20.98 -1.05
N VAL A 151 -19.63 19.93 -1.82
CA VAL A 151 -20.66 19.16 -2.52
C VAL A 151 -20.60 17.69 -2.09
N GLU A 152 -21.78 17.10 -1.88
CA GLU A 152 -21.97 15.66 -1.68
C GLU A 152 -22.13 15.04 -3.06
N VAL A 153 -21.24 14.11 -3.39
CA VAL A 153 -21.20 13.40 -4.67
C VAL A 153 -21.28 11.90 -4.39
N ASN A 154 -22.18 11.22 -5.09
CA ASN A 154 -22.16 9.76 -5.16
C ASN A 154 -21.24 9.33 -6.30
N THR A 155 -20.24 8.53 -5.96
CA THR A 155 -19.50 7.71 -6.91
C THR A 155 -20.24 6.38 -7.11
N PHE A 156 -19.75 5.52 -8.00
CA PHE A 156 -20.34 4.19 -8.20
C PHE A 156 -20.04 3.19 -7.08
N TYR A 157 -19.26 3.58 -6.07
CA TYR A 157 -18.84 2.66 -5.00
C TYR A 157 -18.94 3.24 -3.59
N SER A 158 -19.17 4.55 -3.45
CA SER A 158 -19.33 5.20 -2.14
C SER A 158 -19.82 6.65 -2.31
N LYS A 159 -20.14 7.28 -1.19
CA LYS A 159 -20.54 8.68 -1.10
C LYS A 159 -19.43 9.50 -0.47
N TYR A 160 -19.20 10.70 -1.00
CA TYR A 160 -18.17 11.59 -0.50
C TYR A 160 -18.59 13.06 -0.46
N PHE A 161 -17.95 13.81 0.41
CA PHE A 161 -17.91 15.27 0.38
C PHE A 161 -16.64 15.73 -0.33
N VAL A 162 -16.80 16.61 -1.31
CA VAL A 162 -15.71 17.13 -2.14
C VAL A 162 -15.72 18.65 -2.21
N GLY A 163 -14.53 19.23 -2.39
CA GLY A 163 -14.39 20.67 -2.59
C GLY A 163 -12.93 21.11 -2.74
N GLN A 164 -12.73 22.42 -2.85
CA GLN A 164 -11.37 23.00 -2.88
C GLN A 164 -10.64 22.77 -1.57
N LEU A 165 -9.33 22.52 -1.67
CA LEU A 165 -8.43 22.48 -0.53
C LEU A 165 -8.45 23.81 0.23
N GLY A 166 -8.45 23.74 1.55
CA GLY A 166 -8.39 24.90 2.42
C GLY A 166 -8.58 24.51 3.88
N LYS A 167 -8.71 25.51 4.76
CA LYS A 167 -8.73 25.32 6.22
C LYS A 167 -9.71 24.25 6.73
N LYS A 168 -10.86 24.09 6.08
CA LYS A 168 -11.88 23.07 6.40
C LYS A 168 -11.34 21.63 6.40
N CYS A 169 -10.29 21.36 5.62
CA CYS A 169 -9.64 20.05 5.58
C CYS A 169 -8.96 19.69 6.91
N ASN A 170 -8.56 20.66 7.74
CA ASN A 170 -7.94 20.35 9.04
C ASN A 170 -8.94 19.89 10.12
N GLU A 171 -10.24 19.92 9.81
CA GLU A 171 -11.31 19.57 10.74
C GLU A 171 -11.78 18.12 10.58
N VAL A 172 -11.31 17.43 9.54
CA VAL A 172 -11.76 16.09 9.12
C VAL A 172 -10.59 15.29 8.56
N ASP A 173 -10.66 13.96 8.61
CA ASP A 173 -9.78 13.12 7.81
C ASP A 173 -10.14 13.30 6.32
N PHE A 174 -9.14 13.62 5.49
CA PHE A 174 -9.36 13.84 4.07
C PHE A 174 -8.24 13.22 3.23
N ASP A 175 -8.57 12.95 1.98
CA ASP A 175 -7.63 12.57 0.94
C ASP A 175 -7.66 13.60 -0.19
N ILE A 176 -6.72 13.50 -1.13
CA ILE A 176 -6.63 14.39 -2.28
C ILE A 176 -6.87 13.60 -3.56
N ILE A 177 -7.77 14.11 -4.41
CA ILE A 177 -7.87 13.67 -5.80
C ILE A 177 -7.15 14.70 -6.67
N SER A 178 -6.23 14.20 -7.48
CA SER A 178 -5.50 15.01 -8.44
C SER A 178 -6.05 14.81 -9.85
N TYR A 179 -6.10 15.88 -10.65
CA TYR A 179 -6.53 15.82 -12.03
C TYR A 179 -5.66 14.85 -12.86
N ASP A 180 -4.34 14.93 -12.71
CA ASP A 180 -3.38 14.13 -13.45
C ASP A 180 -2.09 13.84 -12.66
N LEU A 181 -1.23 13.00 -13.25
CA LEU A 181 0.06 12.65 -12.66
C LEU A 181 1.00 13.87 -12.58
N ALA A 182 0.96 14.76 -13.56
CA ALA A 182 1.81 15.95 -13.58
C ALA A 182 1.54 16.88 -12.39
N THR A 183 0.26 17.07 -12.05
CA THR A 183 -0.18 17.83 -10.88
C THR A 183 0.27 17.16 -9.59
N THR A 184 0.13 15.85 -9.47
CA THR A 184 0.61 15.13 -8.27
C THR A 184 2.12 15.26 -8.10
N ALA A 185 2.91 15.09 -9.17
CA ALA A 185 4.36 15.26 -9.13
C ALA A 185 4.77 16.71 -8.80
N HIS A 186 4.01 17.69 -9.28
CA HIS A 186 4.27 19.11 -8.99
C HIS A 186 4.15 19.44 -7.50
N TYR A 187 3.25 18.78 -6.78
CA TYR A 187 2.89 19.10 -5.39
C TYR A 187 3.47 18.12 -4.34
N THR A 188 4.15 17.07 -4.77
CA THR A 188 4.65 16.04 -3.86
C THR A 188 6.14 15.73 -4.06
N ASN A 189 6.71 14.94 -3.16
CA ASN A 189 8.01 14.30 -3.30
C ASN A 189 7.86 12.82 -3.75
N ALA A 190 6.83 12.51 -4.54
CA ALA A 190 6.60 11.16 -5.05
C ALA A 190 7.78 10.67 -5.90
N THR A 191 8.11 9.40 -5.72
CA THR A 191 9.07 8.67 -6.56
C THR A 191 8.42 8.27 -7.89
N ASN A 192 9.23 7.90 -8.88
CA ASN A 192 8.71 7.41 -10.16
C ASN A 192 7.83 6.16 -10.00
N SER A 193 8.20 5.24 -9.10
CA SER A 193 7.41 4.03 -8.84
C SER A 193 6.05 4.37 -8.20
N GLU A 194 6.00 5.33 -7.28
CA GLU A 194 4.73 5.82 -6.71
C GLU A 194 3.85 6.49 -7.77
N MET A 195 4.46 7.27 -8.67
CA MET A 195 3.75 7.90 -9.79
C MET A 195 3.21 6.86 -10.78
N ALA A 196 3.98 5.81 -11.07
CA ALA A 196 3.52 4.69 -11.90
C ALA A 196 2.32 3.96 -11.26
N ALA A 197 2.39 3.67 -9.96
CA ALA A 197 1.30 3.02 -9.23
C ALA A 197 0.01 3.86 -9.24
N LEU A 198 0.09 5.19 -9.04
CA LEU A 198 -1.06 6.10 -9.17
C LEU A 198 -1.68 6.07 -10.58
N GLY A 199 -0.84 5.90 -11.60
CA GLY A 199 -1.22 5.85 -13.01
C GLY A 199 -1.91 4.55 -13.42
N ALA A 200 -1.80 3.49 -12.62
CA ALA A 200 -2.39 2.18 -12.88
C ALA A 200 -3.91 2.23 -13.09
N ILE A 201 -4.48 1.21 -13.76
CA ILE A 201 -5.93 1.11 -14.00
C ILE A 201 -6.73 1.02 -12.70
N GLU A 202 -6.16 0.45 -11.64
CA GLU A 202 -6.82 0.35 -10.34
C GLU A 202 -6.99 1.71 -9.64
N LYS A 203 -6.19 2.71 -10.05
CA LYS A 203 -6.17 4.09 -9.50
C LYS A 203 -6.09 4.09 -7.96
N PRO A 204 -5.11 3.40 -7.36
CA PRO A 204 -5.03 3.23 -5.92
C PRO A 204 -4.75 4.56 -5.22
N PHE A 205 -5.06 4.62 -3.93
CA PHE A 205 -4.48 5.61 -3.03
C PHE A 205 -3.01 5.31 -2.76
N VAL A 206 -2.19 6.35 -2.76
CA VAL A 206 -0.79 6.31 -2.32
C VAL A 206 -0.57 7.43 -1.31
N LYS A 207 -0.01 7.11 -0.13
CA LYS A 207 0.35 8.11 0.87
C LYS A 207 1.66 8.81 0.49
N LEU A 208 1.57 10.10 0.18
CA LEU A 208 2.67 10.91 -0.33
C LEU A 208 3.04 12.04 0.62
N LYS A 209 4.33 12.41 0.59
CA LYS A 209 4.84 13.61 1.25
C LYS A 209 4.63 14.82 0.33
N THR A 210 3.90 15.82 0.80
CA THR A 210 3.75 17.09 0.08
C THR A 210 5.05 17.88 0.11
N ASN A 211 5.31 18.63 -0.97
CA ASN A 211 6.53 19.41 -1.12
C ASN A 211 6.32 20.88 -0.72
N ILE A 212 7.37 21.70 -0.85
CA ILE A 212 7.32 23.12 -0.48
C ILE A 212 6.29 23.90 -1.33
N LYS A 213 6.13 23.55 -2.61
CA LYS A 213 5.17 24.22 -3.50
C LYS A 213 3.73 24.01 -3.03
N PHE A 214 3.39 22.81 -2.57
CA PHE A 214 2.09 22.54 -1.95
C PHE A 214 1.85 23.43 -0.73
N LYS A 215 2.83 23.52 0.17
CA LYS A 215 2.70 24.36 1.38
C LYS A 215 2.54 25.85 1.07
N ILE A 216 3.13 26.33 -0.02
CA ILE A 216 2.98 27.73 -0.46
C ILE A 216 1.57 27.97 -1.02
N ASP A 217 1.07 27.06 -1.85
CA ASP A 217 -0.23 27.24 -2.51
C ASP A 217 -1.41 26.92 -1.59
N PHE A 218 -1.20 26.06 -0.58
CA PHE A 218 -2.20 25.58 0.36
C PHE A 218 -1.71 25.76 1.81
N GLU A 219 -1.30 26.97 2.17
CA GLU A 219 -0.71 27.29 3.50
C GLU A 219 -1.61 26.95 4.70
N ASP A 220 -2.92 26.89 4.47
CA ASP A 220 -3.91 26.53 5.48
C ASP A 220 -3.95 25.03 5.77
N ILE A 221 -3.31 24.16 5.00
CA ILE A 221 -3.32 22.71 5.21
C ILE A 221 -2.17 22.30 6.13
N ALA A 222 -2.50 21.76 7.30
CA ALA A 222 -1.50 21.36 8.30
C ALA A 222 -0.82 20.03 7.95
N ASP A 223 -1.54 19.11 7.31
CA ASP A 223 -1.03 17.79 7.01
C ASP A 223 -0.03 17.80 5.86
N GLU A 224 1.05 17.06 6.04
CA GLU A 224 2.10 16.93 5.03
C GLU A 224 2.21 15.52 4.46
N LEU A 225 1.60 14.52 5.11
CA LEU A 225 1.55 13.12 4.66
C LEU A 225 0.10 12.76 4.36
N ILE A 226 -0.31 12.92 3.10
CA ILE A 226 -1.71 12.81 2.67
C ILE A 226 -1.81 11.70 1.62
N ARG A 227 -2.94 11.00 1.56
CA ARG A 227 -3.20 10.06 0.47
C ARG A 227 -3.66 10.79 -0.78
N PHE A 228 -3.03 10.46 -1.90
CA PHE A 228 -3.41 10.94 -3.22
C PHE A 228 -3.96 9.80 -4.04
N LYS A 229 -4.95 10.08 -4.90
CA LYS A 229 -5.31 9.21 -6.02
C LYS A 229 -5.69 10.03 -7.25
N LEU A 230 -5.77 9.35 -8.39
CA LEU A 230 -6.41 9.87 -9.60
C LEU A 230 -7.90 9.50 -9.61
N PRO A 231 -8.73 10.12 -10.48
CA PRO A 231 -10.13 9.77 -10.62
C PRO A 231 -10.28 8.31 -11.04
N ASP A 232 -11.03 7.56 -10.25
CA ASP A 232 -11.20 6.11 -10.37
C ASP A 232 -12.61 5.71 -10.83
N ASP A 233 -13.44 6.70 -11.17
CA ASP A 233 -14.71 6.56 -11.85
C ASP A 233 -15.00 7.78 -12.73
N LEU A 234 -16.03 7.68 -13.58
CA LEU A 234 -16.38 8.74 -14.53
C LEU A 234 -16.99 9.99 -13.87
N VAL A 235 -17.62 9.87 -12.69
CA VAL A 235 -18.16 11.02 -11.95
C VAL A 235 -17.02 11.90 -11.48
N LEU A 236 -16.01 11.31 -10.84
CA LEU A 236 -14.81 12.03 -10.42
C LEU A 236 -14.01 12.53 -11.63
N HIS A 237 -13.91 11.73 -12.69
CA HIS A 237 -13.13 12.12 -13.88
C HIS A 237 -13.69 13.36 -14.57
N PHE A 238 -15.00 13.42 -14.83
CA PHE A 238 -15.60 14.59 -15.46
C PHE A 238 -15.63 15.81 -14.54
N LEU A 239 -15.85 15.59 -13.24
CA LEU A 239 -15.74 16.66 -12.25
C LEU A 239 -14.34 17.32 -12.30
N LEU A 240 -13.28 16.52 -12.21
CA LEU A 240 -11.91 17.05 -12.27
C LEU A 240 -11.59 17.65 -13.65
N SER A 241 -12.14 17.10 -14.74
CA SER A 241 -11.96 17.66 -16.08
C SER A 241 -12.57 19.05 -16.24
N GLU A 242 -13.74 19.31 -15.67
CA GLU A 242 -14.34 20.65 -15.66
C GLU A 242 -13.65 21.60 -14.68
N LEU A 243 -13.22 21.11 -13.51
CA LEU A 243 -12.45 21.90 -12.54
C LEU A 243 -11.09 22.35 -13.09
N ASN A 244 -10.38 21.49 -13.84
CA ASN A 244 -9.12 21.84 -14.48
C ASN A 244 -9.28 23.01 -15.47
N LYS A 245 -10.41 23.11 -16.19
CA LYS A 245 -10.72 24.26 -17.06
C LYS A 245 -10.88 25.57 -16.26
N LEU A 246 -11.18 25.48 -14.97
CA LEU A 246 -11.27 26.59 -14.02
C LEU A 246 -9.95 26.80 -13.24
N GLY A 247 -8.89 26.06 -13.57
CA GLY A 247 -7.58 26.15 -12.91
C GLY A 247 -7.49 25.42 -11.58
N ILE A 248 -8.45 24.54 -11.25
CA ILE A 248 -8.47 23.75 -10.02
C ILE A 248 -8.07 22.31 -10.34
N ASN A 249 -6.85 21.93 -9.96
CA ASN A 249 -6.27 20.63 -10.33
C ASN A 249 -6.19 19.64 -9.15
N LEU A 250 -6.48 20.12 -7.93
CA LEU A 250 -6.55 19.32 -6.71
C LEU A 250 -7.86 19.64 -5.99
N ILE A 251 -8.52 18.60 -5.49
CA ILE A 251 -9.66 18.71 -4.56
C ILE A 251 -9.44 17.81 -3.36
N PHE A 252 -10.02 18.17 -2.22
CA PHE A 252 -10.16 17.21 -1.12
C PHE A 252 -11.35 16.29 -1.37
N ILE A 253 -11.27 15.10 -0.80
CA ILE A 253 -12.37 14.15 -0.71
C ILE A 253 -12.40 13.57 0.71
N THR A 254 -13.59 13.46 1.31
CA THR A 254 -13.75 12.87 2.64
C THR A 254 -15.08 12.12 2.77
N LYS A 255 -15.11 11.11 3.64
CA LYS A 255 -16.35 10.46 4.10
C LYS A 255 -16.93 11.14 5.34
N GLU A 256 -16.15 12.00 6.01
CA GLU A 256 -16.62 12.73 7.16
C GLU A 256 -17.64 13.78 6.75
N LYS A 257 -18.71 13.88 7.55
CA LYS A 257 -19.82 14.75 7.23
C LYS A 257 -19.41 16.21 7.43
N LEU A 258 -19.34 16.94 6.33
CA LEU A 258 -19.19 18.40 6.34
C LEU A 258 -20.54 19.09 6.12
N PRO A 259 -20.69 20.36 6.56
CA PRO A 259 -21.81 21.19 6.16
C PRO A 259 -21.91 21.21 4.63
N LEU A 260 -23.06 20.77 4.13
CA LEU A 260 -23.31 20.58 2.72
C LEU A 260 -23.97 21.80 2.10
N ASP A 261 -23.44 22.28 0.98
CA ASP A 261 -24.06 23.36 0.22
C ASP A 261 -24.90 22.84 -0.95
N VAL A 262 -24.45 21.77 -1.62
CA VAL A 262 -25.07 21.22 -2.84
C VAL A 262 -25.02 19.69 -2.82
N LYS A 263 -26.09 19.03 -3.27
CA LYS A 263 -26.13 17.57 -3.44
C LYS A 263 -26.11 17.20 -4.92
N PHE A 264 -25.31 16.20 -5.29
CA PHE A 264 -25.14 15.73 -6.66
C PHE A 264 -25.26 14.19 -6.73
N ASP A 265 -26.50 13.73 -6.94
CA ASP A 265 -26.86 12.31 -6.98
C ASP A 265 -27.10 11.85 -8.43
N LEU A 266 -26.05 11.72 -9.23
CA LEU A 266 -26.18 11.15 -10.58
C LEU A 266 -26.01 9.63 -10.61
N ALA A 267 -25.34 9.06 -9.61
CA ALA A 267 -25.09 7.63 -9.49
C ALA A 267 -25.67 7.08 -8.18
N GLU A 268 -26.15 5.85 -8.23
CA GLU A 268 -26.50 5.04 -7.08
C GLU A 268 -25.54 3.85 -7.00
N TYR A 269 -24.95 3.59 -5.84
CA TYR A 269 -24.09 2.44 -5.60
C TYR A 269 -24.86 1.40 -4.78
N GLU A 270 -24.73 0.12 -5.14
CA GLU A 270 -25.42 -0.97 -4.45
C GLU A 270 -24.75 -1.36 -3.13
N LYS A 271 -23.41 -1.45 -3.17
CA LYS A 271 -22.56 -1.84 -2.04
C LYS A 271 -21.43 -0.84 -1.92
N GLU A 272 -21.19 -0.38 -0.70
CA GLU A 272 -20.04 0.46 -0.42
C GLU A 272 -18.75 -0.37 -0.54
N LEU A 273 -17.77 0.14 -1.30
CA LEU A 273 -16.46 -0.50 -1.47
C LEU A 273 -15.36 0.49 -1.15
N GLU A 274 -14.39 0.08 -0.33
CA GLU A 274 -13.21 0.89 -0.06
C GLU A 274 -12.20 0.80 -1.22
N PRO A 275 -11.75 1.93 -1.82
CA PRO A 275 -10.67 1.94 -2.80
C PRO A 275 -9.38 1.34 -2.25
N ILE A 276 -8.62 0.68 -3.12
CA ILE A 276 -7.32 0.10 -2.76
C ILE A 276 -6.36 1.22 -2.37
N GLU A 277 -5.67 1.05 -1.25
CA GLU A 277 -4.47 1.81 -0.90
C GLU A 277 -3.25 0.90 -1.04
N VAL A 278 -2.18 1.43 -1.64
CA VAL A 278 -0.93 0.69 -1.81
C VAL A 278 0.25 1.41 -1.16
N VAL A 279 1.25 0.62 -0.78
CA VAL A 279 2.60 1.08 -0.47
C VAL A 279 3.54 0.59 -1.57
N VAL A 280 4.46 1.46 -1.98
CA VAL A 280 5.31 1.24 -3.16
C VAL A 280 6.78 1.29 -2.76
N GLY A 281 7.52 0.28 -3.18
CA GLY A 281 8.97 0.23 -3.16
C GLY A 281 9.51 0.20 -4.59
N ASP A 282 10.83 0.15 -4.75
CA ASP A 282 11.45 0.23 -6.09
C ASP A 282 11.03 -0.95 -6.98
N ASN A 283 10.88 -2.15 -6.40
CA ASN A 283 10.62 -3.41 -7.12
C ASN A 283 9.33 -4.13 -6.70
N HIS A 284 8.62 -3.63 -5.69
CA HIS A 284 7.45 -4.29 -5.13
C HIS A 284 6.36 -3.27 -4.84
N ILE A 285 5.11 -3.73 -4.93
CA ILE A 285 3.92 -3.00 -4.48
C ILE A 285 3.16 -3.95 -3.56
N ALA A 286 2.65 -3.42 -2.45
CA ALA A 286 1.79 -4.19 -1.55
C ALA A 286 0.50 -3.42 -1.26
N ILE A 287 -0.61 -4.13 -1.19
CA ILE A 287 -1.91 -3.57 -0.84
C ILE A 287 -1.95 -3.37 0.68
N VAL A 288 -2.18 -2.15 1.13
CA VAL A 288 -2.29 -1.83 2.55
C VAL A 288 -3.70 -2.12 3.05
N ARG A 289 -4.72 -1.72 2.28
CA ARG A 289 -6.15 -1.90 2.57
C ARG A 289 -7.00 -1.66 1.33
N GLY A 290 -8.31 -1.80 1.49
CA GLY A 290 -9.29 -1.67 0.41
C GLY A 290 -9.67 -3.01 -0.21
N GLU A 291 -10.76 -2.99 -0.97
CA GLU A 291 -11.39 -4.19 -1.54
C GLU A 291 -11.95 -3.98 -2.95
N LYS A 292 -12.09 -2.72 -3.36
CA LYS A 292 -12.59 -2.36 -4.69
C LYS A 292 -11.69 -2.93 -5.78
N GLY A 293 -12.26 -3.75 -6.66
CA GLY A 293 -11.51 -4.38 -7.76
C GLY A 293 -10.75 -5.65 -7.38
N LEU A 294 -10.84 -6.11 -6.13
CA LEU A 294 -10.21 -7.35 -5.66
C LEU A 294 -11.21 -8.52 -5.62
N PRO A 295 -10.75 -9.78 -5.78
CA PRO A 295 -11.61 -10.96 -5.85
C PRO A 295 -12.11 -11.46 -4.48
N TYR A 296 -11.47 -11.08 -3.37
CA TYR A 296 -11.70 -11.66 -2.04
C TYR A 296 -12.61 -10.79 -1.14
N GLN A 297 -13.66 -10.19 -1.72
CA GLN A 297 -14.53 -9.25 -1.00
C GLN A 297 -15.37 -9.92 0.09
N ASP A 298 -15.78 -11.18 -0.13
CA ASP A 298 -16.76 -11.89 0.71
C ASP A 298 -16.12 -13.03 1.53
N LEU A 299 -14.86 -12.88 1.94
CA LEU A 299 -14.22 -13.82 2.87
C LEU A 299 -14.96 -13.84 4.22
N ALA A 300 -15.73 -14.90 4.46
CA ALA A 300 -16.39 -15.14 5.73
C ALA A 300 -15.46 -15.86 6.71
N SER A 301 -15.41 -15.38 7.97
CA SER A 301 -14.73 -16.10 9.04
C SER A 301 -15.59 -17.30 9.47
N ASN A 302 -15.14 -18.51 9.14
CA ASN A 302 -15.75 -19.74 9.63
C ASN A 302 -15.05 -20.27 10.91
N ASN A 303 -14.03 -19.57 11.41
CA ASN A 303 -13.17 -20.08 12.49
C ASN A 303 -12.90 -19.00 13.55
N ASN A 304 -13.44 -19.20 14.75
CA ASN A 304 -13.29 -18.26 15.88
C ASN A 304 -11.89 -18.30 16.53
N ASN A 305 -11.01 -19.23 16.15
CA ASN A 305 -9.70 -19.43 16.80
C ASN A 305 -8.52 -19.06 15.90
N LEU A 306 -8.67 -18.08 14.99
CA LEU A 306 -7.59 -17.64 14.11
C LEU A 306 -6.44 -17.02 14.90
N ILE A 307 -5.20 -17.40 14.58
CA ILE A 307 -3.99 -16.80 15.14
C ILE A 307 -3.50 -15.79 14.11
N PRO A 308 -3.62 -14.47 14.37
CA PRO A 308 -3.44 -13.43 13.34
C PRO A 308 -2.17 -13.56 12.50
N HIS A 309 -1.02 -13.65 13.17
CA HIS A 309 0.28 -13.69 12.49
C HIS A 309 0.51 -14.99 11.70
N ILE A 310 -0.15 -16.09 12.08
CA ILE A 310 -0.12 -17.37 11.34
C ILE A 310 -1.00 -17.29 10.10
N GLY A 311 -2.21 -16.78 10.25
CA GLY A 311 -3.11 -16.54 9.12
C GLY A 311 -2.48 -15.60 8.10
N ALA A 312 -1.90 -14.49 8.54
CA ALA A 312 -1.19 -13.57 7.65
C ALA A 312 -0.05 -14.29 6.92
N PHE A 313 0.82 -15.01 7.62
CA PHE A 313 1.93 -15.76 7.03
C PHE A 313 1.48 -16.78 5.96
N PHE A 314 0.46 -17.59 6.26
CA PHE A 314 -0.04 -18.59 5.32
C PHE A 314 -0.84 -18.00 4.15
N SER A 315 -1.33 -16.78 4.27
CA SER A 315 -2.03 -16.11 3.16
C SER A 315 -1.10 -15.91 1.96
N VAL A 316 0.14 -15.48 2.20
CA VAL A 316 1.15 -15.31 1.14
C VAL A 316 1.59 -16.67 0.59
N ILE A 317 1.80 -17.66 1.47
CA ILE A 317 2.15 -19.03 1.03
C ILE A 317 1.06 -19.60 0.10
N LYS A 318 -0.22 -19.36 0.40
CA LYS A 318 -1.35 -19.77 -0.45
C LYS A 318 -1.36 -19.06 -1.79
N GLU A 319 -1.33 -17.74 -1.81
CA GLU A 319 -1.38 -16.95 -3.06
C GLU A 319 -0.21 -17.27 -4.01
N HIS A 320 0.94 -17.66 -3.47
CA HIS A 320 2.14 -18.01 -4.25
C HIS A 320 2.41 -19.51 -4.37
N SER A 321 1.51 -20.37 -3.89
CA SER A 321 1.67 -21.84 -3.94
C SER A 321 3.00 -22.35 -3.37
N LEU A 322 3.44 -21.82 -2.22
CA LEU A 322 4.76 -22.09 -1.62
C LEU A 322 4.79 -23.27 -0.64
N PHE A 323 3.74 -24.10 -0.58
CA PHE A 323 3.62 -25.19 0.40
C PHE A 323 4.70 -26.28 0.30
N ASP A 324 5.30 -26.47 -0.88
CA ASP A 324 6.39 -27.43 -1.07
C ASP A 324 7.79 -26.82 -0.86
N LYS A 325 7.86 -25.58 -0.35
CA LYS A 325 9.12 -24.85 -0.08
C LYS A 325 9.39 -24.73 1.41
N THR A 326 10.65 -24.41 1.74
CA THR A 326 11.00 -23.91 3.07
C THR A 326 10.86 -22.40 3.06
N VAL A 327 9.97 -21.86 3.89
CA VAL A 327 9.58 -20.44 3.85
C VAL A 327 9.90 -19.80 5.19
N ALA A 328 10.68 -18.71 5.18
CA ALA A 328 10.82 -17.83 6.33
C ALA A 328 9.82 -16.68 6.22
N GLY A 329 9.16 -16.32 7.32
CA GLY A 329 8.11 -15.31 7.33
C GLY A 329 8.33 -14.27 8.39
N VAL A 330 8.18 -12.99 8.06
CA VAL A 330 8.19 -11.92 9.06
C VAL A 330 6.81 -11.29 9.14
N ASN A 331 6.18 -11.37 10.31
CA ASN A 331 4.93 -10.67 10.57
C ASN A 331 5.17 -9.45 11.47
N ILE A 332 4.89 -8.26 10.94
CA ILE A 332 5.10 -6.97 11.58
C ILE A 332 3.80 -6.15 11.57
N SER A 333 2.88 -6.46 12.49
CA SER A 333 1.60 -5.78 12.67
C SER A 333 1.67 -4.72 13.77
N LYS A 334 0.87 -3.66 13.63
CA LYS A 334 0.65 -2.64 14.67
C LYS A 334 -0.15 -3.19 15.85
N GLU A 335 -1.07 -4.10 15.57
CA GLU A 335 -2.08 -4.57 16.52
C GLU A 335 -1.71 -5.90 17.16
N TYR A 336 -1.27 -6.86 16.35
CA TYR A 336 -1.07 -8.24 16.78
C TYR A 336 0.38 -8.54 17.17
N HIS A 337 0.61 -9.74 17.69
CA HIS A 337 1.94 -10.32 17.91
C HIS A 337 2.82 -10.19 16.67
N ASN A 338 4.11 -9.91 16.87
CA ASN A 338 5.07 -9.82 15.78
C ASN A 338 6.19 -10.85 15.98
N ASN A 339 6.57 -11.53 14.91
CA ASN A 339 7.51 -12.62 14.95
C ASN A 339 8.13 -12.92 13.60
N ILE A 340 9.17 -13.77 13.66
CA ILE A 340 9.69 -14.48 12.51
C ILE A 340 9.31 -15.96 12.65
N LEU A 341 8.64 -16.47 11.63
CA LEU A 341 8.20 -17.85 11.49
C LEU A 341 9.06 -18.58 10.47
N VAL A 342 9.20 -19.89 10.61
CA VAL A 342 9.73 -20.75 9.56
C VAL A 342 8.77 -21.91 9.35
N TYR A 343 8.41 -22.14 8.09
CA TYR A 343 7.61 -23.28 7.67
C TYR A 343 8.43 -24.21 6.78
N CYS A 344 8.31 -25.50 7.04
CA CYS A 344 8.73 -26.54 6.11
C CYS A 344 7.80 -27.74 6.25
N LYS A 345 7.48 -28.38 5.13
CA LYS A 345 6.65 -29.59 5.08
C LYS A 345 7.10 -30.70 6.04
N LYS A 346 8.40 -30.79 6.36
CA LYS A 346 8.96 -31.86 7.20
C LYS A 346 8.69 -31.69 8.70
N PHE A 347 8.69 -30.47 9.21
CA PHE A 347 8.59 -30.20 10.66
C PHE A 347 7.48 -29.21 11.01
N GLY A 348 6.68 -28.79 10.04
CA GLY A 348 5.58 -27.85 10.24
C GLY A 348 6.07 -26.42 10.41
N THR A 349 5.35 -25.66 11.21
CA THR A 349 5.61 -24.24 11.48
C THR A 349 6.29 -24.07 12.82
N ILE A 350 7.37 -23.28 12.87
CA ILE A 350 8.07 -22.92 14.10
C ILE A 350 8.13 -21.40 14.25
N GLU A 351 7.99 -20.92 15.48
CA GLU A 351 8.30 -19.53 15.84
C GLU A 351 9.81 -19.45 16.10
N TYR A 352 10.53 -18.86 15.14
CA TYR A 352 12.00 -18.74 15.19
C TYR A 352 12.43 -17.60 16.11
N LEU A 353 11.74 -16.46 16.01
CA LEU A 353 12.04 -15.27 16.79
C LEU A 353 10.75 -14.53 17.16
N SER A 354 10.58 -14.25 18.44
CA SER A 354 9.46 -13.50 18.97
C SER A 354 9.85 -12.04 19.21
N PHE A 355 9.04 -11.06 18.81
CA PHE A 355 9.28 -9.65 19.15
C PHE A 355 8.53 -9.21 20.41
N ALA A 356 7.96 -10.15 21.17
CA ALA A 356 7.31 -9.88 22.44
C ALA A 356 8.31 -9.48 23.53
N PHE A 357 7.89 -8.52 24.36
CA PHE A 357 8.57 -8.11 25.58
C PHE A 357 7.53 -7.61 26.59
N LYS A 358 8.00 -7.13 27.74
CA LYS A 358 7.12 -6.55 28.75
C LYS A 358 7.83 -5.45 29.51
N PHE A 359 7.11 -4.37 29.77
CA PHE A 359 7.44 -3.34 30.75
C PHE A 359 6.17 -2.93 31.47
N ASP A 360 6.27 -2.64 32.77
CA ASP A 360 5.12 -2.18 33.54
C ASP A 360 4.98 -0.64 33.49
N SER A 361 6.08 0.08 33.22
CA SER A 361 6.11 1.54 33.17
C SER A 361 7.35 2.08 32.47
N VAL A 362 7.37 3.39 32.18
CA VAL A 362 8.61 4.07 31.74
C VAL A 362 9.67 4.05 32.85
N LYS A 363 9.27 4.09 34.12
CA LYS A 363 10.20 3.96 35.24
C LYS A 363 10.90 2.60 35.21
N ASP A 364 10.13 1.52 34.99
CA ASP A 364 10.65 0.17 34.83
C ASP A 364 11.65 0.06 33.65
N VAL A 365 11.38 0.75 32.53
CA VAL A 365 12.34 0.90 31.43
C VAL A 365 13.65 1.52 31.91
N PHE A 366 13.61 2.64 32.64
CA PHE A 366 14.82 3.30 33.14
C PHE A 366 15.57 2.44 34.17
N ASP A 367 14.86 1.83 35.12
CA ASP A 367 15.45 0.95 36.13
C ASP A 367 16.12 -0.27 35.47
N SER A 368 15.50 -0.84 34.43
CA SER A 368 16.06 -1.93 33.63
C SER A 368 17.33 -1.50 32.86
N ILE A 369 17.37 -0.28 32.34
CA ILE A 369 18.59 0.26 31.70
C ILE A 369 19.69 0.48 32.73
N MET A 370 19.38 1.08 33.89
CA MET A 370 20.36 1.35 34.95
C MET A 370 20.97 0.06 35.51
N SER A 371 20.16 -0.98 35.69
CA SER A 371 20.62 -2.28 36.19
C SER A 371 21.40 -3.11 35.16
N SER A 372 21.42 -2.71 33.88
CA SER A 372 22.08 -3.49 32.83
C SER A 372 23.61 -3.45 32.90
N ASN A 373 24.20 -2.28 33.16
CA ASN A 373 25.65 -2.06 33.34
C ASN A 373 25.96 -0.59 33.71
N GLU A 374 27.21 -0.32 34.11
CA GLU A 374 27.70 1.04 34.46
C GLU A 374 27.47 2.07 33.33
N SER A 375 27.56 1.65 32.06
CA SER A 375 27.26 2.53 30.93
C SER A 375 25.77 2.89 30.85
N GLY A 376 24.87 1.98 31.20
CA GLY A 376 23.43 2.21 31.26
C GLY A 376 23.05 3.17 32.38
N GLU A 377 23.64 3.01 33.57
CA GLU A 377 23.47 3.93 34.70
C GLU A 377 23.87 5.37 34.33
N LYS A 378 25.10 5.55 33.82
CA LYS A 378 25.59 6.87 33.36
C LYS A 378 24.71 7.47 32.27
N LEU A 379 24.18 6.65 31.35
CA LEU A 379 23.29 7.13 30.28
C LEU A 379 22.00 7.73 30.85
N VAL A 380 21.35 7.02 31.78
CA VAL A 380 20.09 7.47 32.39
C VAL A 380 20.32 8.71 33.24
N GLU A 381 21.41 8.77 34.00
CA GLU A 381 21.80 9.97 34.77
C GLU A 381 22.02 11.18 33.86
N ASN A 382 22.79 11.02 32.77
CA ASN A 382 23.02 12.09 31.80
C ASN A 382 21.71 12.54 31.14
N PHE A 383 20.84 11.59 30.80
CA PHE A 383 19.53 11.89 30.22
C PHE A 383 18.64 12.67 31.20
N LYS A 384 18.57 12.24 32.45
CA LYS A 384 17.85 12.94 33.52
C LYS A 384 18.40 14.35 33.75
N ASN A 385 19.71 14.52 33.79
CA ASN A 385 20.35 15.83 34.01
C ASN A 385 20.05 16.80 32.85
N LYS A 386 20.06 16.32 31.60
CA LYS A 386 19.80 17.16 30.42
C LYS A 386 18.31 17.46 30.22
N PHE A 387 17.43 16.52 30.55
CA PHE A 387 15.99 16.59 30.25
C PHE A 387 15.11 16.38 31.51
N LEU A 388 15.48 17.01 32.63
CA LEU A 388 14.89 16.74 33.95
C LEU A 388 13.35 16.78 33.98
N GLN A 389 12.74 17.87 33.49
CA GLN A 389 11.28 18.03 33.49
C GLN A 389 10.58 16.94 32.66
N HIS A 390 11.17 16.58 31.52
CA HIS A 390 10.63 15.52 30.66
C HIS A 390 10.76 14.16 31.36
N PHE A 391 11.95 13.86 31.90
CA PHE A 391 12.22 12.62 32.62
C PHE A 391 11.25 12.40 33.78
N GLU A 392 11.02 13.43 34.61
CA GLU A 392 10.06 13.38 35.71
C GLU A 392 8.63 13.15 35.22
N ALA A 393 8.21 13.84 34.16
CA ALA A 393 6.87 13.71 33.60
C ALA A 393 6.59 12.29 33.07
N ILE A 394 7.52 11.72 32.29
CA ILE A 394 7.31 10.40 31.69
C ILE A 394 7.51 9.25 32.68
N SER A 395 8.29 9.44 33.75
CA SER A 395 8.51 8.41 34.77
C SER A 395 7.21 7.98 35.49
N ALA A 396 6.18 8.83 35.47
CA ALA A 396 4.86 8.52 36.02
C ALA A 396 3.96 7.71 35.05
N ILE A 397 4.39 7.48 33.82
CA ILE A 397 3.61 6.73 32.82
C ILE A 397 3.75 5.23 33.10
N THR A 398 2.62 4.60 33.36
CA THR A 398 2.46 3.14 33.47
C THR A 398 1.85 2.57 32.19
N PHE A 399 2.19 1.34 31.86
CA PHE A 399 1.63 0.64 30.71
C PHE A 399 0.57 -0.37 31.15
N ASN A 400 -0.49 -0.49 30.36
CA ASN A 400 -1.54 -1.50 30.56
C ASN A 400 -1.79 -2.22 29.23
N GLU A 401 -0.73 -2.86 28.73
CA GLU A 401 -0.76 -3.59 27.46
C GLU A 401 -0.83 -5.08 27.76
N GLU A 402 -1.79 -5.77 27.13
CA GLU A 402 -1.87 -7.23 27.20
C GLU A 402 -0.69 -7.89 26.48
N GLU A 403 -0.25 -7.28 25.38
CA GLU A 403 0.86 -7.76 24.55
C GLU A 403 1.68 -6.58 24.03
N PHE A 404 3.01 -6.68 24.08
CA PHE A 404 3.91 -5.73 23.44
C PHE A 404 4.44 -6.30 22.13
N ASN A 405 4.57 -5.42 21.14
CA ASN A 405 5.14 -5.71 19.83
C ASN A 405 6.11 -4.59 19.42
N VAL A 406 6.70 -4.68 18.23
CA VAL A 406 7.71 -3.69 17.80
C VAL A 406 7.13 -2.28 17.65
N TYR A 407 5.86 -2.16 17.27
CA TYR A 407 5.21 -0.85 17.16
C TYR A 407 5.07 -0.18 18.53
N LYS A 408 4.68 -0.93 19.56
CA LYS A 408 4.64 -0.45 20.95
C LYS A 408 6.03 -0.13 21.49
N LEU A 409 7.08 -0.85 21.06
CA LEU A 409 8.47 -0.47 21.36
C LEU A 409 8.80 0.92 20.78
N TRP A 410 8.42 1.19 19.53
CA TRP A 410 8.57 2.52 18.93
C TRP A 410 7.75 3.58 19.69
N GLY A 411 6.59 3.22 20.23
CA GLY A 411 5.82 4.07 21.14
C GLY A 411 6.59 4.45 22.39
N ILE A 412 7.22 3.48 23.06
CA ILE A 412 8.09 3.72 24.23
C ILE A 412 9.26 4.63 23.85
N VAL A 413 9.93 4.33 22.73
CA VAL A 413 11.03 5.17 22.21
C VAL A 413 10.54 6.60 21.98
N CYS A 414 9.39 6.79 21.33
CA CYS A 414 8.79 8.10 21.08
C CYS A 414 8.55 8.92 22.36
N ILE A 415 8.01 8.29 23.40
CA ILE A 415 7.78 8.89 24.72
C ILE A 415 9.11 9.26 25.36
N VAL A 416 10.07 8.33 25.41
CA VAL A 416 11.40 8.56 26.00
C VAL A 416 12.10 9.71 25.30
N LEU A 417 12.06 9.77 23.97
CA LEU A 417 12.69 10.83 23.16
C LEU A 417 11.99 12.20 23.27
N GLY A 418 10.81 12.26 23.88
CA GLY A 418 10.02 13.47 24.07
C GLY A 418 9.36 13.98 22.80
N TYR A 419 9.00 13.08 21.88
CA TYR A 419 8.24 13.43 20.68
C TYR A 419 6.73 13.36 20.92
N SER A 420 6.30 12.59 21.92
CA SER A 420 4.93 12.49 22.39
C SER A 420 4.90 12.54 23.93
N LYS A 421 3.79 13.07 24.47
CA LYS A 421 3.45 12.98 25.90
C LYS A 421 2.22 12.09 26.13
N ASP A 422 1.71 11.48 25.07
CA ASP A 422 0.57 10.57 25.16
C ASP A 422 0.99 9.31 25.91
N ARG A 423 0.07 8.79 26.75
CA ARG A 423 0.25 7.53 27.47
C ARG A 423 -0.09 6.34 26.58
N ASN A 424 -0.86 6.55 25.52
CA ASN A 424 -1.17 5.54 24.53
C ASN A 424 0.06 5.26 23.66
N LEU A 425 0.54 4.01 23.70
CA LEU A 425 1.73 3.60 22.96
C LEU A 425 1.51 3.60 21.45
N LEU A 426 0.31 3.28 20.96
CA LEU A 426 -0.01 3.28 19.53
C LEU A 426 -0.02 4.70 18.96
N ALA A 427 -0.61 5.65 19.70
CA ALA A 427 -0.60 7.06 19.34
C ALA A 427 0.83 7.62 19.32
N SER A 428 1.63 7.29 20.34
CA SER A 428 3.05 7.68 20.39
C SER A 428 3.86 7.02 19.27
N ALA A 429 3.63 5.74 18.97
CA ALA A 429 4.32 5.06 17.87
C ALA A 429 4.00 5.71 16.51
N LYS A 430 2.75 6.12 16.30
CA LYS A 430 2.32 6.85 15.10
C LYS A 430 3.08 8.15 14.92
N VAL A 431 3.32 8.90 16.00
CA VAL A 431 4.15 10.12 15.96
C VAL A 431 5.56 9.84 15.46
N LEU A 432 6.18 8.72 15.89
CA LEU A 432 7.51 8.32 15.41
C LEU A 432 7.46 7.86 13.95
N GLU A 433 6.49 7.04 13.59
CA GLU A 433 6.27 6.51 12.24
C GLU A 433 6.02 7.62 11.21
N ASP A 434 5.17 8.59 11.52
CA ASP A 434 4.85 9.73 10.64
C ASP A 434 6.07 10.68 10.53
N SER A 435 6.87 10.80 11.59
CA SER A 435 8.14 11.53 11.54
C SER A 435 9.15 10.86 10.62
N ALA A 436 9.28 9.54 10.71
CA ALA A 436 10.14 8.77 9.83
C ALA A 436 9.63 8.84 8.38
N SER A 437 8.32 8.70 8.14
CA SER A 437 7.70 8.82 6.81
C SER A 437 7.84 10.21 6.18
N SER A 438 8.07 11.24 7.00
CA SER A 438 8.33 12.61 6.55
C SER A 438 9.81 12.89 6.28
N PHE A 439 10.71 11.95 6.57
CA PHE A 439 12.14 12.14 6.39
C PHE A 439 12.52 12.05 4.90
N LEU A 440 13.14 13.11 4.38
CA LEU A 440 13.59 13.16 2.98
C LEU A 440 15.08 12.81 2.80
N GLY A 441 15.79 12.52 3.89
CA GLY A 441 17.17 12.08 3.83
C GLY A 441 17.29 10.59 3.50
N THR A 442 18.52 10.11 3.40
CA THR A 442 18.83 8.75 2.94
C THR A 442 19.40 7.83 4.00
N LYS A 443 19.72 8.34 5.20
CA LYS A 443 20.34 7.58 6.26
C LYS A 443 20.03 8.16 7.64
N GLY A 444 19.70 7.28 8.58
CA GLY A 444 19.56 7.59 10.00
C GLY A 444 20.76 7.13 10.82
N PRO A 445 20.81 7.52 12.10
CA PRO A 445 21.75 6.93 13.05
C PRO A 445 21.42 5.44 13.26
N ARG A 446 22.46 4.63 13.45
CA ARG A 446 22.30 3.19 13.69
C ARG A 446 21.78 2.92 15.09
N ILE A 447 20.58 2.38 15.19
CA ILE A 447 19.93 1.96 16.43
C ILE A 447 20.12 0.46 16.64
N ASP A 448 20.60 0.06 17.81
CA ASP A 448 20.84 -1.35 18.07
C ASP A 448 19.55 -2.11 18.40
N TYR A 449 19.21 -3.10 17.57
CA TYR A 449 18.25 -4.16 17.88
C TYR A 449 19.03 -5.42 18.24
N LYS A 450 18.73 -6.04 19.38
CA LYS A 450 19.46 -7.20 19.92
C LYS A 450 18.51 -8.33 20.29
N LEU A 451 19.06 -9.52 20.45
CA LEU A 451 18.32 -10.72 20.85
C LEU A 451 18.64 -11.08 22.30
N LYS A 452 17.66 -11.67 22.98
CA LYS A 452 17.84 -12.36 24.26
C LYS A 452 17.25 -13.76 24.19
N ARG A 453 17.84 -14.72 24.91
CA ARG A 453 17.36 -16.11 24.98
C ARG A 453 16.75 -16.37 26.35
N VAL A 454 15.53 -16.90 26.37
CA VAL A 454 14.79 -17.28 27.59
C VAL A 454 14.16 -18.64 27.35
N ASP A 455 14.48 -19.63 28.20
CA ASP A 455 13.91 -20.99 28.15
C ASP A 455 13.89 -21.61 26.74
N SER A 456 15.02 -21.50 26.02
CA SER A 456 15.22 -21.98 24.64
C SER A 456 14.47 -21.22 23.53
N LYS A 457 13.71 -20.18 23.87
CA LYS A 457 13.08 -19.26 22.90
C LYS A 457 13.93 -18.01 22.72
N VAL A 458 13.91 -17.45 21.51
CA VAL A 458 14.63 -16.23 21.17
C VAL A 458 13.64 -15.07 21.11
N TYR A 459 13.98 -13.99 21.79
CA TYR A 459 13.17 -12.78 21.88
C TYR A 459 13.97 -11.56 21.44
N LEU A 460 13.29 -10.53 20.95
CA LEU A 460 13.86 -9.19 20.86
C LEU A 460 14.17 -8.65 22.27
N ASP A 461 15.36 -8.07 22.44
CA ASP A 461 15.71 -7.27 23.60
C ASP A 461 15.42 -5.78 23.34
N PRO A 462 14.40 -5.19 23.99
CA PRO A 462 14.03 -3.80 23.76
C PRO A 462 15.04 -2.79 24.36
N LEU A 463 15.89 -3.20 25.31
CA LEU A 463 16.71 -2.26 26.07
C LEU A 463 17.74 -1.55 25.20
N MET A 464 18.42 -2.28 24.33
CA MET A 464 19.46 -1.68 23.49
C MET A 464 18.90 -0.70 22.46
N THR A 465 17.69 -0.94 21.97
CA THR A 465 17.00 -0.02 21.07
C THR A 465 16.73 1.32 21.76
N ILE A 466 16.18 1.28 22.98
CA ILE A 466 15.86 2.48 23.77
C ILE A 466 17.15 3.22 24.16
N ARG A 467 18.17 2.50 24.64
CA ARG A 467 19.46 3.08 25.05
C ARG A 467 20.15 3.82 23.91
N THR A 468 20.19 3.21 22.73
CA THR A 468 20.88 3.80 21.58
C THR A 468 20.13 5.04 21.10
N ALA A 469 18.80 4.98 21.07
CA ALA A 469 17.98 6.14 20.75
C ALA A 469 18.17 7.30 21.75
N MET A 470 18.19 7.01 23.07
CA MET A 470 18.50 8.01 24.12
C MET A 470 19.88 8.66 23.91
N SER A 471 20.88 7.86 23.53
CA SER A 471 22.24 8.34 23.27
C SER A 471 22.28 9.33 22.10
N PHE A 472 21.61 9.04 20.99
CA PHE A 472 21.51 9.97 19.85
C PHE A 472 20.70 11.23 20.17
N LYS A 473 19.65 11.10 21.00
CA LYS A 473 18.92 12.27 21.50
C LYS A 473 19.79 13.17 22.36
N LEU A 474 20.60 12.59 23.26
CA LEU A 474 21.59 13.33 24.04
C LEU A 474 22.60 14.04 23.14
N ALA A 475 23.01 13.41 22.03
CA ALA A 475 23.89 14.00 21.02
C ALA A 475 23.22 15.12 20.17
N GLY A 476 21.90 15.29 20.28
CA GLY A 476 21.18 16.38 19.60
C GLY A 476 20.72 16.05 18.18
N VAL A 477 20.60 14.78 17.82
CA VAL A 477 20.01 14.38 16.52
C VAL A 477 18.55 14.83 16.46
N ASP A 478 18.14 15.40 15.31
CA ASP A 478 16.78 15.90 15.13
C ASP A 478 15.75 14.77 15.06
N ARG A 479 14.48 15.15 15.21
CA ARG A 479 13.36 14.20 15.30
C ARG A 479 13.18 13.35 14.05
N LEU A 480 13.21 13.94 12.86
CA LEU A 480 12.93 13.18 11.63
C LEU A 480 14.05 12.18 11.38
N THR A 481 15.31 12.63 11.50
CA THR A 481 16.49 11.78 11.29
C THR A 481 16.55 10.62 12.29
N LEU A 482 16.31 10.88 13.59
CA LEU A 482 16.35 9.83 14.60
C LEU A 482 15.17 8.85 14.46
N SER A 483 13.96 9.34 14.20
CA SER A 483 12.80 8.47 13.92
C SER A 483 13.06 7.56 12.72
N TYR A 484 13.63 8.09 11.63
CA TYR A 484 14.03 7.28 10.49
C TYR A 484 15.09 6.24 10.87
N GLY A 485 16.11 6.61 11.65
CA GLY A 485 17.15 5.68 12.11
C GLY A 485 16.61 4.51 12.95
N VAL A 486 15.58 4.73 13.77
CA VAL A 486 14.88 3.66 14.51
C VAL A 486 14.25 2.65 13.55
N ILE A 487 13.54 3.11 12.52
CA ILE A 487 12.88 2.23 11.55
C ILE A 487 13.88 1.57 10.62
N GLU A 488 14.85 2.32 10.09
CA GLU A 488 15.89 1.82 9.19
C GLU A 488 16.67 0.68 9.86
N SER A 489 17.11 0.88 11.10
CA SER A 489 17.90 -0.13 11.81
C SER A 489 17.09 -1.36 12.19
N PHE A 490 15.76 -1.24 12.35
CA PHE A 490 14.89 -2.40 12.52
C PHE A 490 14.84 -3.25 11.25
N VAL A 491 14.77 -2.62 10.07
CA VAL A 491 14.80 -3.33 8.79
C VAL A 491 16.15 -4.04 8.60
N GLU A 492 17.27 -3.37 8.88
CA GLU A 492 18.60 -3.98 8.81
C GLU A 492 18.70 -5.21 9.75
N PHE A 493 18.14 -5.11 10.95
CA PHE A 493 18.05 -6.22 11.90
C PHE A 493 17.22 -7.39 11.33
N VAL A 494 16.02 -7.13 10.83
CA VAL A 494 15.16 -8.17 10.23
C VAL A 494 15.85 -8.86 9.06
N SER A 495 16.49 -8.09 8.17
CA SER A 495 17.22 -8.62 7.03
C SER A 495 18.34 -9.57 7.48
N SER A 496 19.13 -9.17 8.48
CA SER A 496 20.16 -10.03 9.07
C SER A 496 19.59 -11.33 9.67
N GLN A 497 18.43 -11.26 10.34
CA GLN A 497 17.80 -12.47 10.88
C GLN A 497 17.33 -13.43 9.78
N LEU A 498 16.86 -12.90 8.66
CA LEU A 498 16.47 -13.72 7.50
C LEU A 498 17.68 -14.35 6.81
N ASP A 499 18.80 -13.64 6.73
CA ASP A 499 20.08 -14.19 6.25
C ASP A 499 20.53 -15.37 7.12
N ASP A 500 20.52 -15.21 8.45
CA ASP A 500 20.84 -16.28 9.41
C ASP A 500 19.92 -17.51 9.19
N ILE A 501 18.60 -17.29 9.08
CA ILE A 501 17.63 -18.36 8.82
C ILE A 501 17.90 -19.06 7.48
N LYS A 502 18.26 -18.33 6.43
CA LYS A 502 18.59 -18.94 5.15
C LYS A 502 19.83 -19.82 5.26
N GLU A 503 20.84 -19.42 6.03
CA GLU A 503 22.02 -20.24 6.25
C GLU A 503 21.71 -21.51 7.06
N GLU A 504 20.95 -21.38 8.14
CA GLU A 504 20.64 -22.47 9.08
C GLU A 504 19.57 -23.43 8.53
N MET A 505 18.48 -22.89 7.99
CA MET A 505 17.27 -23.64 7.60
C MET A 505 17.16 -23.86 6.09
N LYS A 506 18.04 -23.25 5.28
CA LYS A 506 18.01 -23.33 3.81
C LYS A 506 16.66 -22.89 3.23
N SER A 507 16.15 -21.75 3.68
CA SER A 507 14.90 -21.18 3.16
C SER A 507 15.01 -20.88 1.66
N ASP A 508 13.96 -21.24 0.93
CA ASP A 508 13.81 -21.02 -0.51
C ASP A 508 13.16 -19.66 -0.82
N ALA A 509 12.34 -19.17 0.11
CA ALA A 509 11.53 -17.97 -0.03
C ALA A 509 11.38 -17.24 1.31
N VAL A 510 11.19 -15.92 1.21
CA VAL A 510 10.83 -15.05 2.33
C VAL A 510 9.46 -14.44 2.04
N VAL A 511 8.57 -14.48 3.03
CA VAL A 511 7.28 -13.78 2.99
C VAL A 511 7.25 -12.70 4.07
N VAL A 512 6.60 -11.58 3.81
CA VAL A 512 6.46 -10.50 4.80
C VAL A 512 5.04 -9.97 4.83
N THR A 513 4.49 -9.83 6.03
CA THR A 513 3.11 -9.40 6.28
C THR A 513 3.04 -8.42 7.44
N GLY A 514 1.87 -7.78 7.59
CA GLY A 514 1.54 -6.93 8.73
C GLY A 514 1.50 -5.43 8.40
N SER A 515 0.68 -4.71 9.15
CA SER A 515 0.36 -3.30 8.95
C SER A 515 1.53 -2.32 9.11
N LEU A 516 2.70 -2.73 9.62
CA LEU A 516 3.90 -1.86 9.60
C LEU A 516 4.47 -1.66 8.20
N LEU A 517 4.13 -2.54 7.25
CA LEU A 517 4.50 -2.37 5.84
C LEU A 517 3.91 -1.10 5.22
N GLN A 518 2.86 -0.50 5.79
CA GLN A 518 2.31 0.75 5.27
C GLN A 518 3.31 1.93 5.33
N ASN A 519 4.36 1.83 6.15
CA ASN A 519 5.39 2.84 6.22
C ASN A 519 6.27 2.77 4.96
N ARG A 520 6.21 3.81 4.12
CA ARG A 520 6.93 3.89 2.83
C ARG A 520 8.41 3.55 2.92
N HIS A 521 9.09 4.01 3.98
CA HIS A 521 10.52 3.79 4.12
C HIS A 521 10.83 2.39 4.60
N LEU A 522 10.05 1.88 5.55
CA LEU A 522 10.16 0.49 5.98
C LEU A 522 9.97 -0.44 4.79
N PHE A 523 8.90 -0.26 4.02
CA PHE A 523 8.57 -1.11 2.88
C PHE A 523 9.63 -1.05 1.78
N SER A 524 10.02 0.16 1.35
CA SER A 524 11.03 0.35 0.32
C SER A 524 12.38 -0.25 0.72
N LYS A 525 12.84 0.03 1.94
CA LYS A 525 14.11 -0.48 2.47
C LYS A 525 14.08 -2.00 2.64
N LEU A 526 13.02 -2.55 3.22
CA LEU A 526 12.86 -3.99 3.41
C LEU A 526 12.85 -4.70 2.07
N SER A 527 12.06 -4.19 1.12
CA SER A 527 11.97 -4.74 -0.24
C SER A 527 13.34 -4.77 -0.90
N LYS A 528 14.13 -3.71 -0.74
CA LYS A 528 15.48 -3.63 -1.30
C LYS A 528 16.46 -4.57 -0.63
N GLU A 529 16.57 -4.54 0.69
CA GLU A 529 17.60 -5.28 1.43
C GLU A 529 17.36 -6.78 1.43
N VAL A 530 16.12 -7.21 1.65
CA VAL A 530 15.78 -8.64 1.67
C VAL A 530 15.90 -9.24 0.27
N SER A 531 15.53 -8.51 -0.78
CA SER A 531 15.64 -9.03 -2.16
C SER A 531 17.08 -9.24 -2.66
N VAL A 532 18.09 -8.72 -1.95
CA VAL A 532 19.50 -8.99 -2.31
C VAL A 532 19.81 -10.48 -2.19
N ASN A 533 19.35 -11.10 -1.11
CA ASN A 533 19.67 -12.48 -0.78
C ASN A 533 18.47 -13.41 -0.90
N HIS A 534 17.23 -12.92 -0.96
CA HIS A 534 16.03 -13.73 -0.82
C HIS A 534 15.05 -13.52 -1.97
N LYS A 535 14.27 -14.56 -2.29
CA LYS A 535 13.04 -14.40 -3.09
C LYS A 535 11.95 -13.90 -2.16
N LEU A 536 11.66 -12.61 -2.24
CA LEU A 536 10.71 -11.92 -1.38
C LEU A 536 9.30 -11.94 -1.98
N TYR A 537 8.31 -12.24 -1.15
CA TYR A 537 6.91 -12.27 -1.53
C TYR A 537 6.03 -11.51 -0.54
N PHE A 538 5.07 -10.78 -1.08
CA PHE A 538 3.95 -10.16 -0.36
C PHE A 538 2.64 -10.78 -0.85
N ASN A 539 1.53 -10.45 -0.20
CA ASN A 539 0.21 -10.78 -0.74
C ASN A 539 0.02 -10.25 -2.17
N LYS A 540 -0.65 -11.01 -3.05
CA LYS A 540 -0.91 -10.62 -4.44
C LYS A 540 -2.12 -9.69 -4.51
N GLU A 541 -3.29 -10.20 -4.17
CA GLU A 541 -4.59 -9.53 -4.29
C GLU A 541 -5.27 -9.35 -2.92
N LEU A 542 -4.54 -9.61 -1.83
CA LEU A 542 -4.97 -9.39 -0.46
C LEU A 542 -4.18 -8.24 0.18
N PRO A 543 -4.79 -7.49 1.11
CA PRO A 543 -4.05 -6.56 1.95
C PRO A 543 -2.98 -7.25 2.81
N VAL A 544 -1.94 -6.52 3.20
CA VAL A 544 -0.84 -7.04 4.03
C VAL A 544 -1.25 -7.45 5.46
N ASP A 545 -2.41 -7.01 5.93
CA ASP A 545 -2.94 -7.30 7.27
C ASP A 545 -4.48 -7.40 7.23
N GLY A 546 -5.10 -7.83 8.33
CA GLY A 546 -6.56 -7.89 8.45
C GLY A 546 -7.19 -9.03 7.65
N LYS A 547 -7.73 -8.74 6.45
CA LYS A 547 -8.50 -9.74 5.66
C LYS A 547 -7.66 -10.93 5.20
N ASN A 548 -6.36 -10.74 4.98
CA ASN A 548 -5.47 -11.83 4.59
C ASN A 548 -5.39 -12.94 5.64
N ILE A 549 -5.54 -12.61 6.92
CA ILE A 549 -5.55 -13.55 8.03
C ILE A 549 -6.63 -14.62 7.83
N LEU A 550 -7.83 -14.19 7.39
CA LEU A 550 -8.96 -15.08 7.13
C LEU A 550 -8.65 -16.06 5.99
N TYR A 551 -8.01 -15.58 4.93
CA TYR A 551 -7.65 -16.39 3.77
C TYR A 551 -6.56 -17.42 4.08
N GLY A 552 -5.52 -17.00 4.80
CA GLY A 552 -4.44 -17.90 5.19
C GLY A 552 -4.87 -18.98 6.17
N GLY A 553 -5.70 -18.63 7.16
CA GLY A 553 -6.17 -19.56 8.17
C GLY A 553 -5.05 -20.15 9.02
N ASN A 554 -5.39 -21.11 9.88
CA ASN A 554 -4.42 -21.79 10.77
C ASN A 554 -4.13 -23.24 10.37
N GLU A 555 -4.59 -23.70 9.20
CA GLU A 555 -4.74 -25.14 8.86
C GLU A 555 -3.42 -25.93 8.77
N LEU A 556 -2.28 -25.29 9.00
CA LEU A 556 -0.93 -25.87 8.96
C LEU A 556 -0.11 -25.59 10.22
N PHE A 557 -0.79 -25.21 11.31
CA PHE A 557 -0.20 -25.07 12.65
C PHE A 557 -0.38 -26.34 13.50
#